data_AF-A0A0K8QA11-F1
#
_entry.id   AF-A0A0K8QA11-F1
#
_cell.length_a   1.000
_cell.length_b   1.000
_cell.length_c   1.000
_cell.angle_alpha   90.00
_cell.angle_beta   90.00
_cell.angle_gamma   90.00
#
_symmetry.space_group_name_H-M   'P 1'
#
loop_
_entity.id
_entity.type
_entity.pdbx_description
1 polymer ?
#
loop_
_entity_poly.entity_id
_entity_poly.type
_entity_poly.pdbx_seq_one_letter_code
_entity_poly.pdbx_strand_id
1 'polypeptide(L)'
;AAAASATAQPEVSAAAGAKIDFNRTSVSTKGDPDGKLKQLLSAQSVGTITRAASSGTLGPPLDQMIASSPFGFRVSPITGGAGEFHRGQDYAAQCGTAVHAAASGTVTFAGWHPYGGGNRVVIDHGNGLETTYNHLSSSSVQVGQKVSRGDVIALSGTTGASTGCHLHFEVMVNGDVVDPLGWL
;
A
#
# COMPACT_ATOMS: atom_id res chain seq x y z
N ALA A 1 -33.02 5.39 -62.86
CA ALA A 1 -32.80 4.53 -61.68
C ALA A 1 -31.43 3.90 -61.84
N ALA A 2 -30.45 4.29 -61.02
CA ALA A 2 -29.10 3.74 -61.04
C ALA A 2 -29.01 2.62 -60.00
N ALA A 3 -28.72 1.39 -60.45
CA ALA A 3 -28.47 0.25 -59.58
C ALA A 3 -26.97 0.16 -59.30
N ALA A 4 -26.59 0.21 -58.03
CA ALA A 4 -25.23 -0.02 -57.57
C ALA A 4 -24.93 -1.52 -57.61
N SER A 5 -23.87 -1.93 -58.32
CA SER A 5 -23.38 -3.30 -58.32
C SER A 5 -22.27 -3.43 -57.27
N ALA A 6 -22.57 -4.14 -56.18
CA ALA A 6 -21.60 -4.46 -55.14
C ALA A 6 -20.62 -5.53 -55.65
N THR A 7 -19.32 -5.21 -55.67
CA THR A 7 -18.25 -6.20 -55.88
C THR A 7 -18.10 -7.05 -54.63
N ALA A 8 -18.40 -8.35 -54.74
CA ALA A 8 -18.22 -9.32 -53.66
C ALA A 8 -16.72 -9.45 -53.30
N GLN A 9 -16.41 -9.44 -51.99
CA GLN A 9 -15.06 -9.74 -51.52
C GLN A 9 -14.77 -11.25 -51.68
N PRO A 10 -13.53 -11.65 -52.01
CA PRO A 10 -13.19 -13.06 -52.16
C PRO A 10 -13.32 -13.79 -50.82
N GLU A 11 -13.94 -14.97 -50.84
CA GLU A 11 -14.00 -15.85 -49.67
C GLU A 11 -12.61 -16.39 -49.34
N VAL A 12 -12.19 -16.18 -48.09
CA VAL A 12 -10.97 -16.76 -47.53
C VAL A 12 -11.36 -18.08 -46.86
N SER A 13 -11.12 -19.22 -47.53
CA SER A 13 -11.37 -20.55 -46.95
C SER A 13 -10.08 -21.15 -46.38
N ALA A 14 -10.12 -21.63 -45.13
CA ALA A 14 -9.05 -22.40 -44.51
C ALA A 14 -9.38 -23.91 -44.50
N ALA A 15 -8.36 -24.77 -44.62
CA ALA A 15 -8.52 -26.22 -44.57
C ALA A 15 -9.00 -26.70 -43.18
N ALA A 16 -9.83 -27.74 -43.12
CA ALA A 16 -10.45 -28.27 -41.90
C ALA A 16 -9.45 -28.71 -40.79
N GLY A 17 -8.16 -28.85 -41.13
CA GLY A 17 -7.07 -29.18 -40.20
C GLY A 17 -6.10 -28.05 -39.90
N ALA A 18 -6.39 -26.80 -40.30
CA ALA A 18 -5.53 -25.65 -40.06
C ALA A 18 -5.41 -25.40 -38.54
N LYS A 19 -4.22 -25.62 -37.99
CA LYS A 19 -3.92 -25.29 -36.59
C LYS A 19 -3.50 -23.83 -36.51
N ILE A 20 -4.24 -23.06 -35.72
CA ILE A 20 -3.83 -21.71 -35.33
C ILE A 20 -2.93 -21.86 -34.11
N ASP A 21 -1.63 -21.81 -34.34
CA ASP A 21 -0.65 -21.81 -33.26
C ASP A 21 -0.56 -20.40 -32.67
N PHE A 22 -1.27 -20.18 -31.57
CA PHE A 22 -1.09 -18.98 -30.75
C PHE A 22 0.21 -19.14 -29.96
N ASN A 23 1.33 -18.68 -30.52
CA ASN A 23 2.54 -18.52 -29.74
C ASN A 23 2.33 -17.38 -28.74
N ARG A 24 1.78 -17.69 -27.56
CA ARG A 24 1.79 -16.78 -26.43
C ARG A 24 3.21 -16.73 -25.91
N THR A 25 3.95 -15.70 -26.31
CA THR A 25 5.15 -15.30 -25.59
C THR A 25 4.80 -15.24 -24.11
N SER A 26 5.48 -16.03 -23.28
CA SER A 26 5.31 -15.95 -21.83
C SER A 26 5.79 -14.56 -21.40
N VAL A 27 4.83 -13.64 -21.24
CA VAL A 27 5.11 -12.34 -20.65
C VAL A 27 5.31 -12.59 -19.16
N SER A 28 6.56 -12.83 -18.77
CA SER A 28 6.97 -12.68 -17.37
C SER A 28 7.19 -11.20 -17.12
N THR A 29 6.14 -10.47 -16.76
CA THR A 29 6.34 -9.18 -16.12
C THR A 29 6.88 -9.50 -14.73
N LYS A 30 8.11 -9.08 -14.43
CA LYS A 30 8.47 -8.76 -13.04
C LYS A 30 7.36 -7.82 -12.57
N GLY A 31 6.48 -8.29 -11.69
CA GLY A 31 5.27 -7.54 -11.34
C GLY A 31 5.68 -6.13 -10.95
N ASP A 32 5.02 -5.12 -11.52
CA ASP A 32 5.14 -3.74 -11.07
C ASP A 32 4.06 -3.53 -10.00
N PRO A 33 4.37 -3.75 -8.71
CA PRO A 33 3.36 -3.67 -7.68
C PRO A 33 2.87 -2.24 -7.47
N ASP A 34 3.69 -1.22 -7.79
CA ASP A 34 3.28 0.18 -7.74
C ASP A 34 2.41 0.56 -8.94
N GLY A 35 2.68 0.00 -10.13
CA GLY A 35 1.79 0.08 -11.29
C GLY A 35 0.42 -0.56 -11.01
N LYS A 36 0.40 -1.75 -10.40
CA LYS A 36 -0.83 -2.42 -9.95
C LYS A 36 -1.58 -1.57 -8.93
N LEU A 37 -0.87 -1.04 -7.92
CA LEU A 37 -1.46 -0.16 -6.91
C LEU A 37 -2.10 1.07 -7.56
N LYS A 38 -1.39 1.75 -8.47
CA LYS A 38 -1.92 2.90 -9.22
C LYS A 38 -3.16 2.55 -10.05
N GLN A 39 -3.17 1.40 -10.70
CA GLN A 39 -4.31 0.94 -11.51
C GLN A 39 -5.54 0.66 -10.63
N LEU A 40 -5.35 0.04 -9.47
CA LEU A 40 -6.44 -0.23 -8.53
C LEU A 40 -7.03 1.07 -7.99
N LEU A 41 -6.17 1.99 -7.58
CA LEU A 41 -6.57 3.30 -7.07
C LEU A 41 -7.29 4.15 -8.13
N SER A 42 -6.86 4.09 -9.40
CA SER A 42 -7.52 4.84 -10.48
C SER A 42 -8.87 4.24 -10.89
N ALA A 43 -9.00 2.91 -10.88
CA ALA A 43 -10.24 2.22 -11.21
C ALA A 43 -11.33 2.39 -10.13
N GLN A 44 -10.94 2.66 -8.89
CA GLN A 44 -11.83 2.74 -7.72
C GLN A 44 -12.05 4.17 -7.23
N SER A 45 -11.71 5.18 -8.04
CA SER A 45 -11.93 6.61 -7.78
C SER A 45 -13.41 7.00 -7.59
N VAL A 46 -14.33 6.02 -7.60
CA VAL A 46 -15.75 6.13 -7.26
C VAL A 46 -16.08 5.12 -6.16
N GLY A 47 -15.73 5.44 -4.91
CA GLY A 47 -16.32 4.83 -3.70
C GLY A 47 -15.97 3.35 -3.44
N THR A 48 -15.11 3.14 -2.45
CA THR A 48 -14.80 1.87 -1.76
C THR A 48 -13.84 0.93 -2.49
N ILE A 49 -12.58 0.95 -2.05
CA ILE A 49 -11.58 -0.06 -2.38
C ILE A 49 -11.92 -1.35 -1.62
N THR A 50 -12.26 -2.42 -2.35
CA THR A 50 -12.55 -3.71 -1.74
C THR A 50 -11.28 -4.41 -1.25
N ARG A 51 -11.27 -4.89 0.00
CA ARG A 51 -10.12 -5.54 0.67
C ARG A 51 -9.41 -6.62 -0.17
N ALA A 52 -10.16 -7.43 -0.91
CA ALA A 52 -9.60 -8.50 -1.73
C ALA A 52 -8.78 -7.96 -2.93
N ALA A 53 -9.11 -6.77 -3.43
CA ALA A 53 -8.41 -6.14 -4.53
C ALA A 53 -7.13 -5.42 -4.06
N SER A 54 -7.13 -4.92 -2.81
CA SER A 54 -6.00 -4.20 -2.21
C SER A 54 -4.96 -5.10 -1.54
N SER A 55 -5.26 -6.38 -1.27
CA SER A 55 -4.32 -7.27 -0.60
C SER A 55 -3.03 -7.46 -1.41
N GLY A 56 -1.89 -7.39 -0.70
CA GLY A 56 -0.54 -7.47 -1.28
C GLY A 56 -0.18 -6.29 -2.19
N THR A 57 -0.90 -5.17 -2.11
CA THR A 57 -0.57 -3.96 -2.89
C THR A 57 0.45 -3.10 -2.18
N LEU A 58 0.52 -3.15 -0.86
CA LEU A 58 1.60 -2.56 -0.07
C LEU A 58 2.69 -3.61 0.21
N GLY A 59 3.94 -3.17 0.23
CA GLY A 59 5.07 -3.95 0.68
C GLY A 59 5.21 -3.93 2.21
N PRO A 60 5.93 -4.90 2.79
CA PRO A 60 6.13 -4.96 4.23
C PRO A 60 7.00 -3.79 4.69
N PRO A 61 6.57 -3.00 5.70
CA PRO A 61 7.35 -1.88 6.23
C PRO A 61 8.51 -2.32 7.16
N LEU A 62 8.61 -3.60 7.48
CA LEU A 62 9.70 -4.22 8.24
C LEU A 62 10.10 -5.55 7.58
N ASP A 63 11.36 -5.96 7.73
CA ASP A 63 11.83 -7.27 7.26
C ASP A 63 11.09 -8.43 7.93
N GLN A 64 10.70 -8.27 9.20
CA GLN A 64 9.98 -9.27 9.99
C GLN A 64 8.64 -8.68 10.46
N MET A 65 7.54 -9.24 9.95
CA MET A 65 6.18 -8.74 10.21
C MET A 65 5.51 -9.49 11.36
N ILE A 66 6.02 -9.32 12.58
CA ILE A 66 5.46 -9.95 13.79
C ILE A 66 4.39 -9.03 14.38
N ALA A 67 3.12 -9.30 14.08
CA ALA A 67 1.99 -8.52 14.60
C ALA A 67 1.92 -8.63 16.14
N SER A 68 1.86 -7.49 16.82
CA SER A 68 1.79 -7.42 18.29
C SER A 68 0.44 -6.89 18.79
N SER A 69 -0.19 -5.94 18.09
CA SER A 69 -1.48 -5.38 18.47
C SER A 69 -2.33 -4.96 17.27
N PRO A 70 -3.57 -5.45 17.14
CA PRO A 70 -4.37 -5.30 15.93
C PRO A 70 -5.01 -3.92 15.80
N PHE A 71 -5.37 -3.56 14.56
CA PHE A 71 -6.28 -2.44 14.27
C PHE A 71 -7.67 -2.64 14.89
N GLY A 72 -8.31 -1.54 15.30
CA GLY A 72 -9.70 -1.54 15.80
C GLY A 72 -9.83 -1.32 17.31
N PHE A 73 -11.02 -1.60 17.85
CA PHE A 73 -11.30 -1.38 19.27
C PHE A 73 -10.57 -2.37 20.16
N ARG A 74 -9.88 -1.85 21.19
CA ARG A 74 -9.12 -2.63 22.17
C ARG A 74 -9.22 -2.04 23.58
N VAL A 75 -8.71 -2.82 24.53
CA VAL A 75 -8.33 -2.28 25.84
C VAL A 75 -6.98 -1.60 25.69
N SER A 76 -6.88 -0.37 26.18
CA SER A 76 -5.67 0.44 26.11
C SER A 76 -4.51 -0.25 26.84
N PRO A 77 -3.39 -0.54 26.16
CA PRO A 77 -2.21 -1.12 26.81
C PRO A 77 -1.49 -0.11 27.72
N ILE A 78 -1.78 1.19 27.58
CA ILE A 78 -1.16 2.26 28.37
C ILE A 78 -2.02 2.58 29.61
N THR A 79 -3.34 2.69 29.45
CA THR A 79 -4.23 3.15 30.52
C THR A 79 -5.05 2.04 31.16
N GLY A 80 -5.17 0.87 30.52
CA GLY A 80 -6.08 -0.20 30.92
C GLY A 80 -7.56 0.09 30.64
N GLY A 81 -7.90 1.25 30.07
CA GLY A 81 -9.28 1.62 29.73
C GLY A 81 -9.82 0.85 28.53
N ALA A 82 -11.10 0.48 28.56
CA ALA A 82 -11.78 -0.14 27.43
C ALA A 82 -12.27 0.91 26.40
N GLY A 83 -12.37 0.50 25.13
CA GLY A 83 -12.95 1.33 24.06
C GLY A 83 -11.96 2.24 23.33
N GLU A 84 -10.65 2.04 23.54
CA GLU A 84 -9.64 2.70 22.70
C GLU A 84 -9.75 2.18 21.27
N PHE A 85 -9.87 3.07 20.29
CA PHE A 85 -9.78 2.71 18.88
C PHE A 85 -8.34 2.82 18.38
N HIS A 86 -7.74 1.69 18.07
CA HIS A 86 -6.39 1.61 17.52
C HIS A 86 -6.40 1.84 16.01
N ARG A 87 -5.79 2.94 15.58
CA ARG A 87 -5.86 3.43 14.19
C ARG A 87 -4.93 2.74 13.19
N GLY A 88 -4.09 1.82 13.66
CA GLY A 88 -3.10 1.12 12.86
C GLY A 88 -2.88 -0.31 13.32
N GLN A 89 -1.84 -0.95 12.80
CA GLN A 89 -1.37 -2.26 13.21
C GLN A 89 0.02 -2.11 13.82
N ASP A 90 0.21 -2.67 15.01
CA ASP A 90 1.51 -2.66 15.68
C ASP A 90 2.29 -3.91 15.29
N TYR A 91 3.56 -3.72 14.97
CA TYR A 91 4.53 -4.78 14.68
C TYR A 91 5.70 -4.71 15.65
N ALA A 92 6.00 -5.84 16.29
CA ALA A 92 7.13 -5.94 17.19
C ALA A 92 8.45 -5.74 16.42
N ALA A 93 9.29 -4.83 16.92
CA ALA A 93 10.61 -4.55 16.36
C ALA A 93 11.54 -4.07 17.47
N GLN A 94 12.83 -4.42 17.39
CA GLN A 94 13.82 -3.80 18.27
C GLN A 94 13.95 -2.32 17.93
N CYS A 95 14.33 -1.47 18.89
CA CYS A 95 14.63 -0.08 18.55
C CYS A 95 15.82 -0.02 17.59
N GLY A 96 15.74 0.82 16.56
CA GLY A 96 16.79 0.91 15.54
C GLY A 96 16.61 -0.05 14.36
N THR A 97 15.55 -0.85 14.31
CA THR A 97 15.23 -1.68 13.13
C THR A 97 14.86 -0.78 11.95
N ALA A 98 15.36 -1.10 10.75
CA ALA A 98 15.05 -0.36 9.54
C ALA A 98 13.55 -0.41 9.22
N VAL A 99 12.97 0.76 8.90
CA VAL A 99 11.58 0.91 8.47
C VAL A 99 11.56 1.29 7.00
N HIS A 100 10.78 0.58 6.21
CA HIS A 100 10.73 0.68 4.75
C HIS A 100 9.46 1.35 4.26
N ALA A 101 9.56 2.12 3.17
CA ALA A 101 8.39 2.62 2.47
C ALA A 101 7.57 1.47 1.87
N ALA A 102 6.32 1.34 2.29
CA ALA A 102 5.42 0.27 1.84
C ALA A 102 5.08 0.36 0.34
N ALA A 103 5.11 1.55 -0.25
CA ALA A 103 4.96 1.78 -1.69
C ALA A 103 5.71 3.04 -2.11
N SER A 104 5.94 3.20 -3.41
CA SER A 104 6.53 4.44 -3.92
C SER A 104 5.60 5.63 -3.68
N GLY A 105 6.15 6.80 -3.36
CA GLY A 105 5.35 7.97 -3.00
C GLY A 105 6.16 9.22 -2.70
N THR A 106 5.49 10.22 -2.12
CA THR A 106 6.11 11.47 -1.68
C THR A 106 5.88 11.66 -0.19
N VAL A 107 6.94 11.98 0.56
CA VAL A 107 6.85 12.26 1.99
C VAL A 107 6.07 13.56 2.20
N THR A 108 4.94 13.49 2.89
CA THR A 108 4.08 14.64 3.21
C THR A 108 4.28 15.14 4.64
N PHE A 109 4.80 14.29 5.53
CA PHE A 109 5.14 14.66 6.90
C PHE A 109 6.38 13.88 7.38
N ALA A 110 7.29 14.56 8.06
CA ALA A 110 8.41 13.97 8.78
C ALA A 110 8.72 14.83 10.01
N GLY A 111 8.44 14.34 11.21
CA GLY A 111 8.63 15.10 12.44
C GLY A 111 7.85 14.56 13.64
N TRP A 112 7.71 15.39 14.68
CA TRP A 112 6.97 15.00 15.87
C TRP A 112 5.46 15.13 15.68
N HIS A 113 4.73 14.03 15.85
CA HIS A 113 3.28 13.98 15.86
C HIS A 113 2.77 14.01 17.32
N PRO A 114 1.88 14.97 17.67
CA PRO A 114 1.29 15.05 18.99
C PRO A 114 0.35 13.85 19.28
N TYR A 115 -0.25 13.82 20.47
CA TYR A 115 -1.29 12.84 20.84
C TYR A 115 -0.85 11.37 20.83
N GLY A 116 0.46 11.12 20.96
CA GLY A 116 1.01 9.78 21.15
C GLY A 116 1.77 9.22 19.96
N GLY A 117 1.70 9.81 18.76
CA GLY A 117 2.39 9.28 17.57
C GLY A 117 3.92 9.35 17.63
N GLY A 118 4.50 10.28 18.41
CA GLY A 118 5.95 10.43 18.53
C GLY A 118 6.59 10.89 17.22
N ASN A 119 7.82 10.46 16.94
CA ASN A 119 8.40 10.73 15.62
C ASN A 119 7.63 9.92 14.56
N ARG A 120 7.19 10.62 13.51
CA ARG A 120 6.32 10.08 12.48
C ARG A 120 6.80 10.46 11.09
N VAL A 121 6.63 9.53 10.16
CA VAL A 121 6.71 9.76 8.71
C VAL A 121 5.35 9.46 8.09
N VAL A 122 4.91 10.28 7.12
CA VAL A 122 3.73 10.04 6.29
C VAL A 122 4.13 10.10 4.83
N ILE A 123 3.68 9.14 4.04
CA ILE A 123 3.95 9.05 2.60
C ILE A 123 2.60 9.01 1.87
N ASP A 124 2.42 9.95 0.94
CA ASP A 124 1.34 9.95 -0.03
C ASP A 124 1.74 9.14 -1.27
N HIS A 125 0.91 8.14 -1.60
CA HIS A 125 1.09 7.25 -2.73
C HIS A 125 0.23 7.66 -3.94
N GLY A 126 -0.55 8.73 -3.81
CA GLY A 126 -1.48 9.26 -4.78
C GLY A 126 -2.88 8.68 -4.63
N ASN A 127 -3.85 9.35 -5.27
CA ASN A 127 -5.26 8.92 -5.33
C ASN A 127 -5.88 8.65 -3.94
N GLY A 128 -5.49 9.45 -2.94
CA GLY A 128 -6.04 9.38 -1.58
C GLY A 128 -5.46 8.27 -0.70
N LEU A 129 -4.46 7.50 -1.15
CA LEU A 129 -3.79 6.50 -0.32
C LEU A 129 -2.56 7.08 0.38
N GLU A 130 -2.53 6.99 1.70
CA GLU A 130 -1.37 7.37 2.51
C GLU A 130 -0.98 6.23 3.46
N THR A 131 0.33 6.13 3.75
CA THR A 131 0.84 5.26 4.81
C THR A 131 1.56 6.09 5.87
N THR A 132 1.48 5.64 7.11
CA THR A 132 2.05 6.37 8.24
C THR A 132 2.85 5.44 9.15
N TYR A 133 4.00 5.93 9.61
CA TYR A 133 5.01 5.17 10.35
C TYR A 133 5.30 5.93 11.64
N ASN A 134 4.96 5.37 12.79
CA ASN A 134 4.95 6.08 14.07
C ASN A 134 5.89 5.43 15.10
N HIS A 135 6.07 6.10 16.23
CA HIS A 135 6.98 5.74 17.33
C HIS A 135 8.45 5.63 16.94
N LEU A 136 8.86 6.28 15.84
CA LEU A 136 10.19 6.15 15.26
C LEU A 136 11.28 6.66 16.21
N SER A 137 12.50 6.10 16.15
CA SER A 137 13.65 6.67 16.86
C SER A 137 14.29 7.80 16.05
N SER A 138 14.34 7.65 14.73
CA SER A 138 14.84 8.66 13.78
C SER A 138 14.20 8.50 12.40
N SER A 139 14.25 9.56 11.58
CA SER A 139 13.85 9.55 10.17
C SER A 139 15.05 9.88 9.28
N SER A 140 15.18 9.20 8.14
CA SER A 140 16.21 9.47 7.11
C SER A 140 15.67 10.28 5.93
N VAL A 141 14.43 10.76 6.02
CA VAL A 141 13.73 11.46 4.94
C VAL A 141 13.18 12.81 5.40
N GLN A 142 12.88 13.67 4.42
CA GLN A 142 12.31 15.00 4.62
C GLN A 142 11.06 15.23 3.78
N VAL A 143 10.22 16.18 4.19
CA VAL A 143 8.99 16.54 3.46
C VAL A 143 9.33 16.94 2.02
N GLY A 144 8.52 16.46 1.07
CA GLY A 144 8.71 16.64 -0.37
C GLY A 144 9.65 15.64 -1.03
N GLN A 145 10.36 14.81 -0.26
CA GLN A 145 11.22 13.76 -0.81
C GLN A 145 10.38 12.66 -1.47
N LYS A 146 10.78 12.26 -2.67
CA LYS A 146 10.25 11.05 -3.33
C LYS A 146 10.99 9.83 -2.81
N VAL A 147 10.25 8.79 -2.51
CA VAL A 147 10.78 7.49 -2.07
C VAL A 147 10.20 6.39 -2.93
N SER A 148 10.98 5.34 -3.11
CA SER A 148 10.58 4.11 -3.80
C SER A 148 10.10 3.09 -2.77
N ARG A 149 9.24 2.17 -3.20
CA ARG A 149 8.90 0.97 -2.40
C ARG A 149 10.18 0.29 -1.93
N GLY A 150 10.25 0.00 -0.62
CA GLY A 150 11.38 -0.69 0.00
C GLY A 150 12.52 0.22 0.45
N ASP A 151 12.51 1.51 0.12
CA ASP A 151 13.53 2.46 0.61
C ASP A 151 13.46 2.55 2.14
N VAL A 152 14.63 2.59 2.79
CA VAL A 152 14.71 2.83 4.25
C VAL A 152 14.41 4.30 4.53
N ILE A 153 13.31 4.55 5.22
CA ILE A 153 12.80 5.90 5.50
C ILE A 153 13.02 6.35 6.95
N ALA A 154 13.23 5.40 7.85
CA ALA A 154 13.32 5.64 9.28
C ALA A 154 13.89 4.43 10.02
N LEU A 155 14.10 4.61 11.33
CA LEU A 155 14.36 3.53 12.27
C LEU A 155 13.22 3.42 13.28
N SER A 156 12.80 2.20 13.60
CA SER A 156 11.81 1.93 14.64
C SER A 156 12.28 2.44 16.01
N GLY A 157 11.34 2.68 16.92
CA GLY A 157 11.66 3.23 18.22
C GLY A 157 10.53 3.01 19.23
N THR A 158 10.50 3.88 20.23
CA THR A 158 9.47 3.90 21.27
C THR A 158 9.07 5.33 21.65
N THR A 159 9.16 6.27 20.71
CA THR A 159 8.81 7.68 20.98
C THR A 159 7.30 7.87 21.06
N GLY A 160 6.84 8.92 21.77
CA GLY A 160 5.42 9.17 21.97
C GLY A 160 4.79 8.24 23.01
N ALA A 161 3.54 7.87 22.80
CA ALA A 161 2.78 6.99 23.69
C ALA A 161 3.00 5.54 23.25
N SER A 162 4.03 4.90 23.81
CA SER A 162 4.44 3.55 23.46
C SER A 162 4.77 2.75 24.73
N THR A 163 4.47 1.44 24.73
CA THR A 163 4.83 0.52 25.82
C THR A 163 6.20 -0.15 25.64
N GLY A 164 6.80 -0.03 24.45
CA GLY A 164 8.10 -0.62 24.12
C GLY A 164 8.46 -0.43 22.65
N CYS A 165 9.64 -0.89 22.23
CA CYS A 165 10.06 -0.74 20.83
C CYS A 165 9.10 -1.51 19.90
N HIS A 166 8.52 -0.81 18.92
CA HIS A 166 7.68 -1.38 17.88
C HIS A 166 7.51 -0.39 16.71
N LEU A 167 6.87 -0.82 15.63
CA LEU A 167 6.35 0.06 14.58
C LEU A 167 4.83 0.10 14.66
N HIS A 168 4.26 1.29 14.80
CA HIS A 168 2.83 1.52 14.59
C HIS A 168 2.59 2.00 13.16
N PHE A 169 2.00 1.13 12.34
CA PHE A 169 1.77 1.34 10.92
C PHE A 169 0.29 1.61 10.64
N GLU A 170 -0.03 2.74 10.02
CA GLU A 170 -1.40 3.07 9.61
C GLU A 170 -1.52 3.10 8.08
N VAL A 171 -2.69 2.74 7.57
CA VAL A 171 -3.10 2.94 6.18
C VAL A 171 -4.32 3.85 6.17
N MET A 172 -4.28 4.89 5.33
CA MET A 172 -5.37 5.84 5.18
C MET A 172 -5.83 5.90 3.74
N VAL A 173 -7.14 5.93 3.53
CA VAL A 173 -7.78 5.98 2.21
C VAL A 173 -8.79 7.11 2.22
N ASN A 174 -8.57 8.13 1.41
CA ASN A 174 -9.39 9.34 1.33
C ASN A 174 -9.61 10.03 2.70
N GLY A 175 -8.60 9.97 3.58
CA GLY A 175 -8.63 10.55 4.92
C GLY A 175 -9.13 9.62 6.03
N ASP A 176 -9.70 8.47 5.70
CA ASP A 176 -10.17 7.49 6.67
C ASP A 176 -9.12 6.41 6.95
N VAL A 177 -8.92 6.05 8.22
CA VAL A 177 -8.07 4.91 8.59
C VAL A 177 -8.77 3.59 8.31
N VAL A 178 -8.01 2.67 7.74
CA VAL A 178 -8.47 1.33 7.39
C VAL A 178 -7.51 0.29 7.94
N ASP A 179 -8.00 -0.94 8.10
CA ASP A 179 -7.20 -2.07 8.56
C ASP A 179 -6.00 -2.33 7.62
N PRO A 180 -4.75 -2.14 8.08
CA PRO A 180 -3.55 -2.36 7.26
C PRO A 180 -3.41 -3.79 6.74
N LEU A 181 -3.95 -4.79 7.45
CA LEU A 181 -3.88 -6.20 7.00
C LEU A 181 -4.65 -6.43 5.69
N GLY A 182 -5.59 -5.55 5.34
CA GLY A 182 -6.27 -5.58 4.05
C GLY A 182 -5.42 -5.12 2.86
N TRP A 183 -4.23 -4.58 3.10
CA TRP A 183 -3.38 -3.93 2.10
C TRP A 183 -2.01 -4.58 1.94
N LEU A 184 -1.50 -5.17 3.01
CA LEU A 184 -0.25 -5.93 3.05
C LEU A 184 -0.38 -7.33 2.41
#